data_AF-A0A815MAX9-F1
#
_entry.id   AF-A0A815MAX9-F1
#
_cell.length_a   1.000
_cell.length_b   1.000
_cell.length_c   1.000
_cell.angle_alpha   90.00
_cell.angle_beta   90.00
_cell.angle_gamma   90.00
#
_symmetry.space_group_name_H-M   'P 1'
#
loop_
_entity.id
_entity.type
_entity.pdbx_description
1 polymer ?
#
loop_
_entity_poly.entity_id
_entity_poly.type
_entity_poly.pdbx_seq_one_letter_code
_entity_poly.pdbx_strand_id
1 'polypeptide(L)'
;MEHLSIKLDDLPDEILLIIFKKLDNFAILYSLIGVNKRLHKIAHDPDFTRHLTLFKHLKYASVSALPDSTLSRFCLQIVPEIHHKIKWLNVEPASMEHIFLAKNYPNLYGLGVYGIDVSSAISLFTVESKTTFIDGNDLKENIINHMSRLNTFTFSIRSLVDLRNQTELRSNEDIQHTFKNFKYNQIISYVDHFQEKQYSQCHIYSYPNKRKCWNNITNNFPGGLYKYVREVSLYDERPFEHEYFLRIGEAFPFMEELTINNKKPQMNKLHRESKSGNEDFSIIKYPHLTRVKFLAVHDDYVEQFLVDTTMCLPNNVFLAVCGQALERVTENFTRNTTRINCAKLRLVYLVGKYEITQQLKDYFPHTNVVRRLV
;
A
#
# COMPACT_ATOMS: atom_id res chain seq x y z
N MET A 1 -13.44 -21.61 42.37
CA MET A 1 -13.93 -20.83 41.22
C MET A 1 -14.18 -21.81 40.10
N GLU A 2 -15.43 -22.21 39.90
CA GLU A 2 -15.82 -23.01 38.74
C GLU A 2 -15.76 -22.10 37.51
N HIS A 3 -14.85 -22.39 36.58
CA HIS A 3 -14.83 -21.71 35.30
C HIS A 3 -16.07 -22.14 34.51
N LEU A 4 -17.08 -21.27 34.46
CA LEU A 4 -18.19 -21.40 33.51
C LEU A 4 -17.61 -21.39 32.10
N SER A 5 -17.44 -22.56 31.50
CA SER A 5 -17.10 -22.69 30.08
C SER A 5 -18.38 -22.49 29.28
N ILE A 6 -18.66 -21.24 28.89
CA ILE A 6 -19.73 -20.96 27.94
C ILE A 6 -19.32 -21.62 26.60
N LYS A 7 -20.10 -22.60 26.12
CA LYS A 7 -19.86 -23.18 24.80
C LYS A 7 -20.40 -22.24 23.73
N LEU A 8 -19.71 -22.18 22.60
CA LEU A 8 -20.14 -21.34 21.47
C LEU A 8 -21.55 -21.71 20.99
N ASP A 9 -21.90 -23.01 21.08
CA ASP A 9 -23.22 -23.53 20.72
C ASP A 9 -24.36 -23.06 21.64
N ASP A 10 -24.05 -22.53 22.82
CA ASP A 10 -25.04 -22.03 23.77
C ASP A 10 -25.41 -20.56 23.52
N LEU A 11 -24.61 -19.84 22.72
CA LEU A 11 -24.88 -18.43 22.40
C LEU A 11 -26.03 -18.31 21.39
N PRO A 12 -26.87 -17.26 21.42
CA PRO A 12 -27.87 -16.97 20.38
C PRO A 12 -27.26 -16.64 19.01
N ASP A 13 -28.03 -16.83 17.92
CA ASP A 13 -27.57 -16.58 16.54
C ASP A 13 -27.11 -15.13 16.34
N GLU A 14 -27.78 -14.17 16.97
CA GLU A 14 -27.48 -12.75 16.89
C GLU A 14 -26.11 -12.43 17.50
N ILE A 15 -25.77 -13.08 18.61
CA ILE A 15 -24.46 -12.93 19.26
C ILE A 15 -23.38 -13.57 18.41
N LEU A 16 -23.63 -14.74 17.83
CA LEU A 16 -22.70 -15.39 16.89
C LEU A 16 -22.45 -14.52 15.67
N LEU A 17 -23.50 -13.91 15.08
CA LEU A 17 -23.36 -12.97 13.97
C LEU A 17 -22.51 -11.76 14.35
N ILE A 18 -22.71 -11.16 15.52
CA ILE A 18 -21.89 -10.03 16.00
C ILE A 18 -20.42 -10.42 16.17
N ILE A 19 -20.15 -11.62 16.69
CA ILE A 19 -18.79 -12.14 16.86
C ILE A 19 -18.16 -12.38 15.49
N PHE A 20 -18.84 -13.10 14.61
CA PHE A 20 -18.31 -13.48 13.30
C PHE A 20 -18.13 -12.29 12.36
N LYS A 21 -18.97 -11.25 12.43
CA LYS A 21 -18.78 -9.99 11.66
C LYS A 21 -17.45 -9.28 11.91
N LYS A 22 -16.72 -9.64 12.97
CA LYS A 22 -15.37 -9.11 13.25
C LYS A 22 -14.26 -9.91 12.56
N LEU A 23 -14.58 -11.02 11.91
CA LEU A 23 -13.65 -11.90 11.20
C LEU A 23 -13.76 -11.70 9.69
N ASP A 24 -12.74 -12.12 8.96
CA ASP A 24 -12.77 -12.12 7.50
C ASP A 24 -13.82 -13.10 6.97
N ASN A 25 -14.66 -12.64 6.03
CA ASN A 25 -15.73 -13.46 5.42
C ASN A 25 -15.23 -14.82 4.91
N PHE A 26 -14.03 -14.84 4.31
CA PHE A 26 -13.39 -16.07 3.86
C PHE A 26 -13.17 -17.06 5.02
N ALA A 27 -12.64 -16.60 6.16
CA ALA A 27 -12.35 -17.46 7.31
C ALA A 27 -13.63 -18.05 7.89
N ILE A 28 -14.70 -17.26 7.95
CA ILE A 28 -16.03 -17.68 8.41
C ILE A 28 -16.58 -18.77 7.50
N LEU A 29 -16.66 -18.50 6.19
CA LEU A 29 -17.20 -19.46 5.22
C LEU A 29 -16.40 -20.76 5.21
N TYR A 30 -15.07 -20.67 5.22
CA TYR A 30 -14.19 -21.84 5.23
C TYR A 30 -14.32 -22.68 6.51
N SER A 31 -14.55 -22.01 7.65
CA SER A 31 -14.60 -22.68 8.96
C SER A 31 -15.98 -23.17 9.35
N LEU A 32 -17.06 -22.55 8.88
CA LEU A 32 -18.42 -22.84 9.35
C LEU A 32 -19.22 -23.74 8.41
N ILE A 33 -18.97 -23.68 7.10
CA ILE A 33 -19.70 -24.51 6.13
C ILE A 33 -19.32 -25.98 6.33
N GLY A 34 -20.34 -26.80 6.59
CA GLY A 34 -20.20 -28.25 6.78
C GLY A 34 -19.91 -28.68 8.22
N VAL A 35 -19.78 -27.75 9.19
CA VAL A 35 -19.53 -28.10 10.60
C VAL A 35 -20.77 -28.65 11.29
N ASN A 36 -21.85 -27.88 11.32
CA ASN A 36 -23.15 -28.31 11.81
C ASN A 36 -24.27 -27.50 11.14
N LYS A 37 -25.52 -27.96 11.23
CA LYS A 37 -26.66 -27.33 10.55
C LYS A 37 -26.86 -25.85 10.93
N ARG A 38 -26.62 -25.50 12.20
CA ARG A 38 -26.82 -24.16 12.72
C ARG A 38 -25.76 -23.19 12.19
N LEU A 39 -24.49 -23.54 12.33
CA LEU A 39 -23.37 -22.74 11.83
C LEU A 39 -23.36 -22.64 10.30
N HIS A 40 -23.77 -23.72 9.61
CA HIS A 40 -23.94 -23.70 8.17
C HIS A 40 -25.02 -22.68 7.74
N LYS A 41 -26.17 -22.64 8.43
CA LYS A 41 -27.20 -21.61 8.19
C LYS A 41 -26.66 -20.19 8.42
N ILE A 42 -25.88 -19.99 9.49
CA ILE A 42 -25.25 -18.69 9.79
C ILE A 42 -24.25 -18.30 8.69
N ALA A 43 -23.44 -19.23 8.19
CA ALA A 43 -22.46 -18.97 7.13
C ALA A 43 -23.11 -18.51 5.82
N HIS A 44 -24.38 -18.86 5.60
CA HIS A 44 -25.18 -18.43 4.45
C HIS A 44 -25.80 -17.03 4.60
N ASP A 45 -25.56 -16.34 5.71
CA ASP A 45 -26.01 -14.97 5.93
C ASP A 45 -25.45 -14.02 4.85
N PRO A 46 -26.26 -13.10 4.33
CA PRO A 46 -25.82 -12.17 3.30
C PRO A 46 -24.60 -11.32 3.67
N ASP A 47 -24.36 -11.07 4.96
CA ASP A 47 -23.20 -10.29 5.41
C ASP A 47 -21.87 -11.01 5.12
N PHE A 48 -21.87 -12.35 5.07
CA PHE A 48 -20.69 -13.16 4.74
C PHE A 48 -20.62 -13.52 3.26
N THR A 49 -21.75 -13.72 2.59
CA THR A 49 -21.77 -14.23 1.21
C THR A 49 -21.82 -13.16 0.13
N ARG A 50 -22.28 -11.93 0.42
CA ARG A 50 -22.45 -10.89 -0.63
C ARG A 50 -21.11 -10.31 -1.10
N HIS A 51 -20.18 -10.10 -0.18
CA HIS A 51 -18.85 -9.54 -0.47
C HIS A 51 -17.80 -10.56 -0.03
N LEU A 52 -17.00 -11.03 -0.99
CA LEU A 52 -16.02 -12.07 -0.73
C LEU A 52 -14.63 -11.55 -1.05
N THR A 53 -13.66 -11.81 -0.15
CA THR A 53 -12.24 -11.50 -0.36
C THR A 53 -11.43 -12.78 -0.26
N LEU A 54 -10.84 -13.20 -1.38
CA LEU A 54 -10.12 -14.47 -1.54
C LEU A 54 -8.61 -14.27 -1.67
N PHE A 55 -8.05 -13.51 -0.74
CA PHE A 55 -6.61 -13.37 -0.54
C PHE A 55 -6.35 -12.95 0.90
N LYS A 56 -5.11 -13.10 1.36
CA LYS A 56 -4.71 -12.57 2.67
C LYS A 56 -4.09 -11.20 2.48
N HIS A 57 -4.50 -10.24 3.31
CA HIS A 57 -3.77 -9.00 3.46
C HIS A 57 -2.49 -9.29 4.24
N LEU A 58 -1.33 -9.11 3.59
CA LEU A 58 -0.05 -9.08 4.28
C LEU A 58 0.22 -7.68 4.83
N LYS A 59 1.26 -7.58 5.66
CA LYS A 59 1.82 -6.28 6.04
C LYS A 59 2.33 -5.57 4.77
N TYR A 60 2.22 -4.24 4.71
CA TYR A 60 2.68 -3.39 3.59
C TYR A 60 1.82 -3.41 2.29
N ALA A 61 0.53 -3.73 2.40
CA ALA A 61 -0.43 -3.90 1.28
C ALA A 61 0.03 -4.82 0.15
N SER A 62 0.95 -5.75 0.41
CA SER A 62 0.97 -6.95 -0.42
C SER A 62 -0.28 -7.77 -0.08
N VAL A 63 -0.84 -8.38 -1.10
CA VAL A 63 -1.79 -9.48 -0.92
C VAL A 63 -1.02 -10.75 -1.21
N SER A 64 -1.33 -11.81 -0.47
CA SER A 64 -0.84 -13.14 -0.81
C SER A 64 -1.99 -14.04 -1.21
N ALA A 65 -1.74 -14.87 -2.21
CA ALA A 65 -2.62 -15.96 -2.58
C ALA A 65 -2.97 -16.81 -1.34
N LEU A 66 -4.17 -17.37 -1.35
CA LEU A 66 -4.52 -18.43 -0.43
C LEU A 66 -3.72 -19.69 -0.82
N PRO A 67 -3.32 -20.55 0.14
CA PRO A 67 -2.69 -21.81 -0.22
C PRO A 67 -3.60 -22.62 -1.17
N ASP A 68 -3.04 -23.26 -2.19
CA ASP A 68 -3.81 -23.95 -3.24
C ASP A 68 -4.82 -24.94 -2.66
N SER A 69 -4.42 -25.75 -1.67
CA SER A 69 -5.33 -26.69 -0.99
C SER A 69 -6.55 -26.00 -0.35
N THR A 70 -6.36 -24.78 0.12
CA THR A 70 -7.41 -23.97 0.72
C THR A 70 -8.33 -23.41 -0.36
N LEU A 71 -7.74 -22.88 -1.43
CA LEU A 71 -8.46 -22.34 -2.57
C LEU A 71 -9.26 -23.43 -3.30
N SER A 72 -8.65 -24.58 -3.60
CA SER A 72 -9.32 -25.72 -4.23
C SER A 72 -10.51 -26.19 -3.42
N ARG A 73 -10.36 -26.35 -2.09
CA ARG A 73 -11.49 -26.70 -1.23
C ARG A 73 -12.59 -25.63 -1.30
N PHE A 74 -12.22 -24.36 -1.25
CA PHE A 74 -13.17 -23.26 -1.33
C PHE A 74 -13.94 -23.27 -2.67
N CYS A 75 -13.24 -23.41 -3.79
CA CYS A 75 -13.83 -23.47 -5.12
C CYS A 75 -14.69 -24.72 -5.36
N LEU A 76 -14.32 -25.87 -4.79
CA LEU A 76 -15.03 -27.14 -5.01
C LEU A 76 -16.19 -27.36 -4.06
N GLN A 77 -16.13 -26.85 -2.82
CA GLN A 77 -17.14 -27.13 -1.79
C GLN A 77 -17.99 -25.90 -1.47
N ILE A 78 -17.39 -24.72 -1.34
CA ILE A 78 -18.08 -23.55 -0.80
C ILE A 78 -18.71 -22.71 -1.90
N VAL A 79 -17.93 -22.34 -2.93
CA VAL A 79 -18.42 -21.55 -4.07
C VAL A 79 -19.71 -22.12 -4.68
N PRO A 80 -19.84 -23.44 -4.94
CA PRO A 80 -21.07 -24.00 -5.48
C PRO A 80 -22.33 -23.73 -4.65
N GLU A 81 -22.21 -23.52 -3.35
CA GLU A 81 -23.34 -23.26 -2.47
C GLU A 81 -23.73 -21.78 -2.42
N ILE A 82 -22.77 -20.87 -2.66
CA ILE A 82 -22.96 -19.43 -2.44
C ILE A 82 -22.80 -18.57 -3.69
N HIS A 83 -22.38 -19.11 -4.85
CA HIS A 83 -22.05 -18.32 -6.05
C HIS A 83 -23.18 -17.39 -6.51
N HIS A 84 -24.43 -17.80 -6.34
CA HIS A 84 -25.61 -17.00 -6.68
C HIS A 84 -25.86 -15.85 -5.69
N LYS A 85 -25.27 -15.86 -4.50
CA LYS A 85 -25.38 -14.78 -3.49
C LYS A 85 -24.26 -13.76 -3.59
N ILE A 86 -23.15 -14.12 -4.23
CA ILE A 86 -21.98 -13.25 -4.38
C ILE A 86 -22.32 -12.09 -5.31
N LYS A 87 -22.10 -10.89 -4.78
CA LYS A 87 -22.38 -9.60 -5.41
C LYS A 87 -21.10 -8.83 -5.72
N TRP A 88 -20.09 -9.00 -4.87
CA TRP A 88 -18.78 -8.41 -5.00
C TRP A 88 -17.70 -9.45 -4.69
N LEU A 89 -16.66 -9.50 -5.52
CA LEU A 89 -15.56 -10.44 -5.38
C LEU A 89 -14.22 -9.69 -5.41
N ASN A 90 -13.38 -9.86 -4.39
CA ASN A 90 -12.01 -9.38 -4.33
C ASN A 90 -11.07 -10.57 -4.46
N VAL A 91 -10.22 -10.57 -5.47
CA VAL A 91 -9.31 -11.68 -5.80
C VAL A 91 -7.92 -11.16 -6.09
N GLU A 92 -6.95 -12.04 -5.89
CA GLU A 92 -5.63 -11.88 -6.48
C GLU A 92 -5.55 -12.72 -7.77
N PRO A 93 -4.67 -12.37 -8.71
CA PRO A 93 -4.59 -12.99 -10.04
C PRO A 93 -4.45 -14.50 -10.10
N ALA A 94 -3.56 -15.10 -9.31
CA ALA A 94 -3.26 -16.53 -9.38
C ALA A 94 -4.49 -17.36 -8.99
N SER A 95 -5.38 -16.79 -8.18
CA SER A 95 -6.65 -17.38 -7.79
C SER A 95 -7.77 -17.17 -8.81
N MET A 96 -7.68 -16.19 -9.72
CA MET A 96 -8.78 -15.82 -10.61
C MET A 96 -9.23 -16.99 -11.48
N GLU A 97 -8.29 -17.70 -12.13
CA GLU A 97 -8.62 -18.82 -13.00
C GLU A 97 -9.42 -19.88 -12.24
N HIS A 98 -8.91 -20.33 -11.09
CA HIS A 98 -9.60 -21.30 -10.23
C HIS A 98 -11.01 -20.84 -9.82
N ILE A 99 -11.18 -19.56 -9.49
CA ILE A 99 -12.44 -19.03 -8.98
C ILE A 99 -13.47 -18.85 -10.10
N PHE A 100 -13.05 -18.33 -11.26
CA PHE A 100 -13.93 -18.11 -12.39
C PHE A 100 -14.27 -19.41 -13.13
N LEU A 101 -13.39 -20.41 -13.13
CA LEU A 101 -13.70 -21.75 -13.64
C LEU A 101 -14.64 -22.54 -12.71
N ALA A 102 -14.68 -22.22 -11.42
CA ALA A 102 -15.48 -22.99 -10.47
C ALA A 102 -16.99 -22.89 -10.75
N LYS A 103 -17.52 -21.69 -11.02
CA LYS A 103 -18.95 -21.42 -11.24
C LYS A 103 -19.21 -20.12 -12.00
N ASN A 104 -20.43 -20.01 -12.54
CA ASN A 104 -21.00 -18.74 -13.01
C ASN A 104 -21.48 -17.91 -11.82
N TYR A 105 -21.17 -16.61 -11.77
CA TYR A 105 -21.61 -15.71 -10.71
C TYR A 105 -22.71 -14.76 -11.21
N PRO A 106 -23.99 -15.19 -11.24
CA PRO A 106 -25.04 -14.47 -11.93
C PRO A 106 -25.33 -13.07 -11.34
N ASN A 107 -25.03 -12.87 -10.06
CA ASN A 107 -25.30 -11.63 -9.33
C ASN A 107 -24.03 -10.77 -9.09
N LEU A 108 -22.90 -11.16 -9.66
CA LEU A 108 -21.65 -10.43 -9.53
C LEU A 108 -21.73 -9.13 -10.35
N TYR A 109 -21.77 -7.99 -9.65
CA TYR A 109 -21.73 -6.67 -10.27
C TYR A 109 -20.46 -5.89 -9.94
N GLY A 110 -19.64 -6.41 -9.03
CA GLY A 110 -18.37 -5.80 -8.62
C GLY A 110 -17.22 -6.79 -8.54
N LEU A 111 -16.09 -6.42 -9.14
CA LEU A 111 -14.85 -7.18 -9.11
C LEU A 111 -13.69 -6.27 -8.72
N GLY A 112 -12.96 -6.68 -7.70
CA GLY A 112 -11.70 -6.08 -7.27
C GLY A 112 -10.54 -7.03 -7.51
N VAL A 113 -9.58 -6.66 -8.37
CA VAL A 113 -8.35 -7.44 -8.57
C VAL A 113 -7.17 -6.72 -7.91
N TYR A 114 -6.47 -7.42 -7.02
CA TYR A 114 -5.41 -6.84 -6.17
C TYR A 114 -4.11 -7.60 -6.33
N GLY A 115 -2.98 -6.90 -6.17
CA GLY A 115 -1.67 -7.54 -6.20
C GLY A 115 -1.27 -8.10 -7.57
N ILE A 116 -1.80 -7.54 -8.66
CA ILE A 116 -1.33 -7.86 -10.01
C ILE A 116 0.13 -7.44 -10.13
N ASP A 117 1.02 -8.42 -9.99
CA ASP A 117 2.39 -8.32 -10.50
C ASP A 117 2.43 -8.66 -11.99
N VAL A 118 3.59 -8.45 -12.61
CA VAL A 118 3.77 -8.60 -14.05
C VAL A 118 3.60 -10.05 -14.49
N SER A 119 4.12 -11.02 -13.74
CA SER A 119 3.96 -12.45 -14.04
C SER A 119 2.49 -12.88 -14.02
N SER A 120 1.77 -12.40 -13.01
CA SER A 120 0.37 -12.66 -12.78
C SER A 120 -0.53 -12.00 -13.84
N ALA A 121 -0.14 -10.80 -14.27
CA ALA A 121 -0.77 -10.14 -15.40
C ALA A 121 -0.58 -10.91 -16.70
N ILE A 122 0.65 -11.36 -16.99
CA ILE A 122 0.96 -12.17 -18.18
C ILE A 122 0.06 -13.41 -18.23
N SER A 123 -0.10 -14.12 -17.11
CA SER A 123 -1.00 -15.28 -17.04
C SER A 123 -2.48 -14.91 -17.16
N LEU A 124 -2.91 -13.76 -16.63
CA LEU A 124 -4.30 -13.32 -16.69
C LEU A 124 -4.73 -12.79 -18.06
N PHE A 125 -3.82 -12.13 -18.76
CA PHE A 125 -4.14 -11.37 -19.96
C PHE A 125 -3.84 -12.15 -21.25
N THR A 126 -3.35 -13.39 -21.18
CA THR A 126 -2.94 -14.16 -22.37
C THR A 126 -1.97 -13.40 -23.29
N VAL A 127 -1.30 -12.37 -22.75
CA VAL A 127 -0.30 -11.58 -23.46
C VAL A 127 1.04 -11.98 -22.89
N GLU A 128 2.01 -12.29 -23.74
CA GLU A 128 3.44 -12.36 -23.41
C GLU A 128 3.97 -10.97 -22.96
N SER A 129 3.35 -10.35 -21.96
CA SER A 129 3.56 -8.98 -21.49
C SER A 129 4.75 -8.89 -20.52
N LYS A 130 5.88 -9.52 -20.85
CA LYS A 130 7.17 -9.12 -20.25
C LYS A 130 7.71 -7.85 -20.89
N THR A 131 7.12 -7.43 -22.01
CA THR A 131 7.63 -6.39 -22.90
C THR A 131 6.70 -5.19 -23.04
N THR A 132 5.57 -5.10 -22.33
CA THR A 132 4.67 -3.94 -22.45
C THR A 132 3.97 -3.64 -21.13
N PHE A 133 3.46 -2.41 -20.99
CA PHE A 133 2.55 -2.08 -19.89
C PHE A 133 1.17 -2.67 -20.17
N ILE A 134 0.50 -3.11 -19.11
CA ILE A 134 -0.93 -3.43 -19.16
C ILE A 134 -1.68 -2.11 -19.29
N ASP A 135 -2.52 -1.98 -20.30
CA ASP A 135 -3.29 -0.78 -20.59
C ASP A 135 -4.81 -1.06 -20.59
N GLY A 136 -5.61 -0.07 -20.99
CA GLY A 136 -7.07 -0.19 -21.03
C GLY A 136 -7.57 -1.18 -22.07
N ASN A 137 -6.88 -1.37 -23.18
CA ASN A 137 -7.26 -2.37 -24.18
C ASN A 137 -7.09 -3.77 -23.60
N ASP A 138 -5.97 -4.05 -22.91
CA ASP A 138 -5.74 -5.32 -22.24
C ASP A 138 -6.87 -5.66 -21.26
N LEU A 139 -7.27 -4.69 -20.43
CA LEU A 139 -8.37 -4.90 -19.47
C LEU A 139 -9.72 -5.08 -20.16
N LYS A 140 -9.95 -4.36 -21.25
CA LYS A 140 -11.19 -4.45 -22.00
C LYS A 140 -11.34 -5.83 -22.63
N GLU A 141 -10.31 -6.28 -23.34
CA GLU A 141 -10.32 -7.53 -24.08
C GLU A 141 -10.44 -8.74 -23.16
N ASN A 142 -9.66 -8.77 -22.08
CA ASN A 142 -9.54 -9.96 -21.24
C ASN A 142 -10.49 -10.00 -20.04
N ILE A 143 -11.02 -8.86 -19.59
CA ILE A 143 -11.91 -8.81 -18.42
C ILE A 143 -13.28 -8.27 -18.79
N ILE A 144 -13.34 -7.02 -19.27
CA ILE A 144 -14.62 -6.31 -19.41
C ILE A 144 -15.53 -6.99 -20.44
N ASN A 145 -14.99 -7.42 -21.58
CA ASN A 145 -15.77 -8.09 -22.63
C ASN A 145 -16.37 -9.42 -22.14
N HIS A 146 -15.68 -10.12 -21.24
CA HIS A 146 -16.13 -11.41 -20.70
C HIS A 146 -17.07 -11.26 -19.49
N MET A 147 -17.11 -10.09 -18.87
CA MET A 147 -17.93 -9.80 -17.69
C MET A 147 -19.01 -8.76 -17.98
N SER A 148 -19.89 -9.06 -18.94
CA SER A 148 -20.93 -8.14 -19.44
C SER A 148 -21.93 -7.62 -18.39
N ARG A 149 -22.04 -8.29 -17.24
CA ARG A 149 -22.89 -7.87 -16.09
C ARG A 149 -22.17 -6.99 -15.07
N LEU A 150 -20.88 -6.74 -15.26
CA LEU A 150 -20.07 -5.97 -14.32
C LEU A 150 -20.46 -4.48 -14.41
N ASN A 151 -21.19 -3.98 -13.42
CA ASN A 151 -21.56 -2.57 -13.35
C ASN A 151 -20.46 -1.70 -12.71
N THR A 152 -19.51 -2.33 -12.00
CA THR A 152 -18.41 -1.63 -11.35
C THR A 152 -17.15 -2.48 -11.43
N PHE A 153 -16.09 -1.90 -11.98
CA PHE A 153 -14.76 -2.51 -11.99
C PHE A 153 -13.80 -1.61 -11.21
N THR A 154 -13.21 -2.15 -10.14
CA THR A 154 -12.21 -1.43 -9.34
C THR A 154 -10.91 -2.20 -9.40
N PHE A 155 -9.85 -1.56 -9.86
CA PHE A 155 -8.56 -2.20 -10.01
C PHE A 155 -7.45 -1.26 -9.60
N SER A 156 -6.28 -1.84 -9.34
CA SER A 156 -5.04 -1.08 -9.28
C SER A 156 -3.88 -1.99 -9.63
N ILE A 157 -3.25 -1.65 -10.76
CA ILE A 157 -2.35 -2.50 -11.52
C ILE A 157 -1.02 -1.81 -11.59
N ARG A 158 0.03 -2.52 -11.21
CA ARG A 158 1.39 -2.03 -11.33
C ARG A 158 2.17 -2.95 -12.25
N SER A 159 2.51 -2.41 -13.41
CA SER A 159 3.39 -3.08 -14.37
C SER A 159 4.83 -2.61 -14.15
N LEU A 160 5.77 -3.54 -14.25
CA LEU A 160 7.21 -3.29 -14.31
C LEU A 160 7.74 -3.90 -15.61
N VAL A 161 8.39 -3.11 -16.45
CA VAL A 161 8.87 -3.54 -17.76
C VAL A 161 10.37 -3.30 -17.83
N ASP A 162 11.13 -4.28 -18.32
CA ASP A 162 12.58 -4.14 -18.53
C ASP A 162 12.85 -3.24 -19.73
N LEU A 163 13.56 -2.13 -19.52
CA LEU A 163 13.88 -1.16 -20.57
C LEU A 163 14.77 -1.74 -21.67
N ARG A 164 15.60 -2.74 -21.35
CA ARG A 164 16.55 -3.34 -22.29
C ARG A 164 15.86 -4.02 -23.48
N ASN A 165 14.60 -4.39 -23.29
CA ASN A 165 13.78 -5.08 -24.29
C ASN A 165 12.75 -4.15 -24.94
N GLN A 166 12.82 -2.83 -24.71
CA GLN A 166 11.86 -1.87 -25.25
C GLN A 166 12.44 -1.09 -26.43
N THR A 167 11.69 -1.05 -27.53
CA THR A 167 11.98 -0.17 -28.67
C THR A 167 11.31 1.19 -28.56
N GLU A 168 10.16 1.27 -27.86
CA GLU A 168 9.39 2.50 -27.67
C GLU A 168 8.93 2.64 -26.22
N LEU A 169 9.09 3.83 -25.66
CA LEU A 169 8.65 4.15 -24.30
C LEU A 169 7.29 4.83 -24.34
N ARG A 170 6.26 4.14 -23.84
CA ARG A 170 4.93 4.72 -23.71
C ARG A 170 4.92 5.81 -22.65
N SER A 171 4.37 6.97 -23.00
CA SER A 171 4.09 8.06 -22.07
C SER A 171 2.88 7.76 -21.19
N ASN A 172 2.65 8.58 -20.17
CA ASN A 172 1.44 8.48 -19.37
C ASN A 172 0.18 8.82 -20.20
N GLU A 173 0.29 9.74 -21.13
CA GLU A 173 -0.77 10.17 -22.04
C GLU A 173 -1.20 9.02 -22.96
N ASP A 174 -0.24 8.24 -23.46
CA ASP A 174 -0.51 7.05 -24.27
C ASP A 174 -1.32 6.02 -23.46
N ILE A 175 -0.91 5.76 -22.21
CA ILE A 175 -1.64 4.86 -21.31
C ILE A 175 -3.04 5.40 -21.01
N GLN A 176 -3.16 6.67 -20.64
CA GLN A 176 -4.46 7.30 -20.38
C GLN A 176 -5.41 7.22 -21.58
N HIS A 177 -4.88 7.35 -22.80
CA HIS A 177 -5.69 7.29 -24.01
C HIS A 177 -6.44 5.97 -24.17
N THR A 178 -5.83 4.85 -23.74
CA THR A 178 -6.45 3.52 -23.82
C THR A 178 -7.70 3.38 -22.93
N PHE A 179 -7.88 4.29 -21.96
CA PHE A 179 -9.03 4.32 -21.06
C PHE A 179 -10.14 5.28 -21.48
N LYS A 180 -10.02 5.99 -22.61
CA LYS A 180 -11.04 6.97 -23.03
C LYS A 180 -12.46 6.42 -23.14
N ASN A 181 -12.58 5.14 -23.47
CA ASN A 181 -13.86 4.44 -23.63
C ASN A 181 -14.25 3.59 -22.41
N PHE A 182 -13.49 3.66 -21.31
CA PHE A 182 -13.85 2.97 -20.09
C PHE A 182 -15.03 3.70 -19.43
N LYS A 183 -16.19 3.04 -19.39
CA LYS A 183 -17.41 3.57 -18.77
C LYS A 183 -17.33 3.65 -17.23
N TYR A 184 -16.30 3.08 -16.62
CA TYR A 184 -16.21 2.87 -15.17
C TYR A 184 -15.15 3.75 -14.52
N ASN A 185 -15.55 4.52 -13.49
CA ASN A 185 -14.73 5.35 -12.61
C ASN A 185 -13.75 6.32 -13.31
N GLN A 186 -13.26 7.31 -12.57
CA GLN A 186 -12.11 8.08 -13.03
C GLN A 186 -10.87 7.19 -12.92
N ILE A 187 -10.19 6.94 -14.03
CA ILE A 187 -8.97 6.12 -14.07
C ILE A 187 -7.77 7.07 -14.01
N ILE A 188 -6.87 6.81 -13.07
CA ILE A 188 -5.64 7.57 -12.91
C ILE A 188 -4.47 6.65 -13.24
N SER A 189 -3.48 7.19 -13.93
CA SER A 189 -2.22 6.52 -14.21
C SER A 189 -1.06 7.49 -14.11
N TYR A 190 0.11 6.92 -13.88
CA TYR A 190 1.38 7.58 -14.07
C TYR A 190 2.41 6.54 -14.51
N VAL A 191 3.32 6.98 -15.36
CA VAL A 191 4.40 6.17 -15.92
C VAL A 191 5.73 6.76 -15.47
N ASP A 192 6.65 5.89 -15.09
CA ASP A 192 8.00 6.24 -14.65
C ASP A 192 9.02 5.41 -15.42
N HIS A 193 10.07 6.07 -15.92
CA HIS A 193 11.19 5.40 -16.58
C HIS A 193 12.44 5.56 -15.72
N PHE A 194 12.96 4.44 -15.22
CA PHE A 194 14.14 4.37 -14.37
C PHE A 194 15.34 3.94 -15.22
N GLN A 195 16.02 4.93 -15.79
CA GLN A 195 17.12 4.72 -16.73
C GLN A 195 18.33 4.08 -16.05
N GLU A 196 18.68 4.45 -14.81
CA GLU A 196 19.83 3.85 -14.12
C GLU A 196 19.57 2.37 -13.78
N LYS A 197 18.33 2.04 -13.45
CA LYS A 197 17.90 0.67 -13.13
C LYS A 197 17.44 -0.14 -14.33
N GLN A 198 17.35 0.46 -15.51
CA GLN A 198 16.94 -0.20 -16.74
C GLN A 198 15.55 -0.84 -16.64
N TYR A 199 14.59 -0.19 -15.97
CA TYR A 199 13.19 -0.62 -16.00
C TYR A 199 12.23 0.57 -16.03
N SER A 200 11.01 0.32 -16.46
CA SER A 200 9.91 1.27 -16.36
C SER A 200 8.80 0.72 -15.50
N GLN A 201 8.04 1.63 -14.90
CA GLN A 201 6.87 1.35 -14.10
C GLN A 201 5.68 2.05 -14.72
N CYS A 202 4.55 1.35 -14.76
CA CYS A 202 3.25 1.98 -14.98
C CYS A 202 2.34 1.58 -13.82
N HIS A 203 1.70 2.56 -13.20
CA HIS A 203 0.67 2.30 -12.19
C HIS A 203 -0.64 2.90 -12.67
N ILE A 204 -1.68 2.06 -12.76
CA ILE A 204 -3.02 2.44 -13.21
C ILE A 204 -4.02 1.99 -12.18
N TYR A 205 -5.01 2.82 -11.83
CA TYR A 205 -6.02 2.45 -10.85
C TYR A 205 -7.33 3.21 -11.01
N SER A 206 -8.40 2.61 -10.50
CA SER A 206 -9.72 3.25 -10.39
C SER A 206 -9.78 4.17 -9.16
N TYR A 207 -10.37 5.36 -9.33
CA TYR A 207 -10.61 6.31 -8.25
C TYR A 207 -12.10 6.27 -7.79
N PRO A 208 -12.40 6.37 -6.49
CA PRO A 208 -11.48 6.53 -5.37
C PRO A 208 -10.74 5.22 -5.02
N ASN A 209 -9.43 5.33 -4.81
CA ASN A 209 -8.62 4.18 -4.40
C ASN A 209 -8.79 3.93 -2.89
N LYS A 210 -9.29 2.74 -2.52
CA LYS A 210 -9.52 2.34 -1.11
C LYS A 210 -8.33 1.58 -0.49
N ARG A 211 -7.16 1.60 -1.13
CA ARG A 211 -5.97 0.92 -0.60
C ARG A 211 -5.47 1.57 0.67
N LYS A 212 -5.04 0.72 1.61
CA LYS A 212 -4.37 1.15 2.84
C LYS A 212 -2.92 1.56 2.59
N CYS A 213 -2.19 0.90 1.69
CA CYS A 213 -0.79 1.22 1.44
C CYS A 213 -0.53 1.55 -0.02
N TRP A 214 0.44 2.43 -0.25
CA TRP A 214 0.89 2.87 -1.56
C TRP A 214 2.41 2.84 -1.66
N ASN A 215 2.92 1.98 -2.53
CA ASN A 215 4.34 1.69 -2.58
C ASN A 215 5.01 2.25 -3.83
N ASN A 216 6.17 2.88 -3.65
CA ASN A 216 7.04 3.44 -4.69
C ASN A 216 6.36 4.55 -5.50
N ILE A 217 5.86 5.56 -4.79
CA ILE A 217 5.45 6.83 -5.38
C ILE A 217 6.72 7.57 -5.84
N THR A 218 6.67 8.11 -7.06
CA THR A 218 7.76 8.84 -7.72
C THR A 218 7.42 10.32 -7.84
N ASN A 219 8.33 11.13 -8.38
CA ASN A 219 8.08 12.54 -8.69
C ASN A 219 6.98 12.77 -9.73
N ASN A 220 6.63 11.76 -10.56
CA ASN A 220 5.54 11.89 -11.54
C ASN A 220 4.15 11.70 -10.92
N PHE A 221 4.07 11.52 -9.60
CA PHE A 221 2.80 11.41 -8.90
C PHE A 221 1.94 12.67 -9.10
N PRO A 222 0.73 12.54 -9.66
CA PRO A 222 -0.10 13.68 -10.05
C PRO A 222 -0.77 14.38 -8.86
N GLY A 223 -0.62 13.86 -7.63
CA GLY A 223 -1.39 14.32 -6.47
C GLY A 223 -2.80 13.72 -6.43
N GLY A 224 -3.73 14.47 -5.85
CA GLY A 224 -5.11 14.03 -5.57
C GLY A 224 -5.32 13.67 -4.10
N LEU A 225 -6.53 13.29 -3.69
CA LEU A 225 -6.89 13.09 -2.29
C LEU A 225 -7.16 11.61 -1.95
N TYR A 226 -6.32 11.01 -1.12
CA TYR A 226 -6.36 9.57 -0.82
C TYR A 226 -6.62 9.30 0.67
N LYS A 227 -7.88 9.50 1.08
CA LYS A 227 -8.31 9.41 2.49
C LYS A 227 -8.16 8.03 3.14
N TYR A 228 -7.99 6.97 2.35
CA TYR A 228 -7.89 5.59 2.84
C TYR A 228 -6.45 5.10 3.00
N VAL A 229 -5.48 5.80 2.41
CA VAL A 229 -4.06 5.42 2.50
C VAL A 229 -3.53 5.81 3.89
N ARG A 230 -2.76 4.90 4.48
CA ARG A 230 -2.12 5.01 5.79
C ARG A 230 -0.62 4.80 5.69
N GLU A 231 -0.15 4.01 4.74
CA GLU A 231 1.26 3.65 4.60
C GLU A 231 1.74 4.06 3.20
N VAL A 232 2.76 4.91 3.11
CA VAL A 232 3.31 5.43 1.86
C VAL A 232 4.79 5.10 1.77
N SER A 233 5.25 4.64 0.60
CA SER A 233 6.66 4.49 0.28
C SER A 233 7.02 5.33 -0.94
N LEU A 234 8.08 6.11 -0.83
CA LEU A 234 8.62 6.99 -1.86
C LEU A 234 9.92 6.41 -2.42
N TYR A 235 10.04 6.38 -3.75
CA TYR A 235 11.26 5.97 -4.46
C TYR A 235 11.33 6.67 -5.81
N ASP A 236 12.48 7.23 -6.17
CA ASP A 236 12.75 7.78 -7.50
C ASP A 236 14.27 7.78 -7.76
N GLU A 237 14.67 7.82 -9.04
CA GLU A 237 16.04 8.09 -9.47
C GLU A 237 16.36 9.58 -9.48
N ARG A 238 15.34 10.44 -9.42
CA ARG A 238 15.47 11.90 -9.23
C ARG A 238 15.31 12.27 -7.76
N PRO A 239 15.92 13.36 -7.29
CA PRO A 239 15.71 13.81 -5.91
C PRO A 239 14.26 14.20 -5.63
N PHE A 240 13.86 14.14 -4.36
CA PHE A 240 12.58 14.67 -3.89
C PHE A 240 12.80 16.05 -3.27
N GLU A 241 12.32 17.10 -3.91
CA GLU A 241 12.42 18.46 -3.36
C GLU A 241 11.36 18.73 -2.29
N HIS A 242 11.49 19.82 -1.55
CA HIS A 242 10.60 20.16 -0.42
C HIS A 242 9.12 20.21 -0.83
N GLU A 243 8.81 20.79 -1.99
CA GLU A 243 7.45 20.91 -2.53
C GLU A 243 6.82 19.56 -2.81
N TYR A 244 7.63 18.54 -3.10
CA TYR A 244 7.13 17.18 -3.28
C TYR A 244 6.57 16.64 -1.97
N PHE A 245 7.25 16.86 -0.84
CA PHE A 245 6.78 16.43 0.47
C PHE A 245 5.52 17.18 0.92
N LEU A 246 5.36 18.45 0.54
CA LEU A 246 4.09 19.19 0.73
C LEU A 246 2.95 18.51 -0.03
N ARG A 247 3.15 18.22 -1.32
CA ARG A 247 2.17 17.52 -2.16
C ARG A 247 1.79 16.14 -1.60
N ILE A 248 2.76 15.40 -1.05
CA ILE A 248 2.51 14.12 -0.37
C ILE A 248 1.63 14.32 0.87
N GLY A 249 1.84 15.38 1.66
CA GLY A 249 1.01 15.68 2.84
C GLY A 249 -0.43 16.00 2.48
N GLU A 250 -0.63 16.81 1.44
CA GLU A 250 -1.96 17.14 0.91
C GLU A 250 -2.67 15.91 0.36
N ALA A 251 -1.92 15.03 -0.32
CA ALA A 251 -2.49 13.85 -0.94
C ALA A 251 -2.88 12.76 0.06
N PHE A 252 -2.13 12.64 1.15
CA PHE A 252 -2.30 11.57 2.15
C PHE A 252 -2.54 12.15 3.55
N PRO A 253 -3.68 12.82 3.79
CA PRO A 253 -3.92 13.55 5.03
C PRO A 253 -3.95 12.68 6.28
N PHE A 254 -4.20 11.37 6.13
CA PHE A 254 -4.26 10.40 7.23
C PHE A 254 -3.07 9.42 7.22
N MET A 255 -1.95 9.78 6.59
CA MET A 255 -0.76 8.93 6.54
C MET A 255 -0.19 8.69 7.94
N GLU A 256 -0.02 7.42 8.30
CA GLU A 256 0.54 6.94 9.57
C GLU A 256 2.00 6.49 9.42
N GLU A 257 2.39 5.98 8.25
CA GLU A 257 3.74 5.49 7.97
C GLU A 257 4.27 6.07 6.66
N LEU A 258 5.47 6.66 6.70
CA LEU A 258 6.20 7.14 5.54
C LEU A 258 7.54 6.42 5.43
N THR A 259 7.80 5.80 4.29
CA THR A 259 9.09 5.20 3.93
C THR A 259 9.71 5.98 2.79
N ILE A 260 10.98 6.36 2.93
CA ILE A 260 11.72 7.12 1.92
C ILE A 260 12.93 6.26 1.51
N ASN A 261 13.10 6.07 0.21
CA ASN A 261 14.25 5.42 -0.39
C ASN A 261 14.72 6.21 -1.60
N ASN A 262 15.69 7.11 -1.39
CA ASN A 262 16.24 7.94 -2.43
C ASN A 262 17.67 8.38 -2.06
N LYS A 263 18.65 8.00 -2.89
CA LYS A 263 20.08 8.31 -2.65
C LYS A 263 20.51 9.64 -3.25
N LYS A 264 19.67 10.29 -4.06
CA LYS A 264 20.03 11.54 -4.71
C LYS A 264 19.91 12.69 -3.70
N PRO A 265 20.90 13.59 -3.61
CA PRO A 265 20.80 14.79 -2.79
C PRO A 265 19.73 15.73 -3.34
N GLN A 266 19.10 16.51 -2.46
CA GLN A 266 18.20 17.57 -2.87
C GLN A 266 19.01 18.66 -3.58
N MET A 267 18.49 19.15 -4.71
CA MET A 267 19.16 20.19 -5.48
C MET A 267 18.92 21.57 -4.86
N ASN A 268 17.72 21.81 -4.34
CA ASN A 268 17.31 23.10 -3.79
C ASN A 268 17.39 23.07 -2.26
N LYS A 269 18.63 23.04 -1.72
CA LYS A 269 18.83 23.00 -0.26
C LYS A 269 18.37 24.29 0.40
N LEU A 270 17.19 24.25 1.02
CA LEU A 270 16.59 25.36 1.75
C LEU A 270 17.48 25.97 2.85
N HIS A 271 18.46 25.21 3.34
CA HIS A 271 19.26 25.59 4.51
C HIS A 271 20.62 26.24 4.21
N ARG A 272 21.13 26.22 2.97
CA ARG A 272 22.50 26.69 2.70
C ARG A 272 22.60 28.12 2.18
N GLU A 273 21.55 28.70 1.63
CA GLU A 273 21.65 29.99 0.92
C GLU A 273 20.64 31.05 1.35
N SER A 274 19.98 30.91 2.51
CA SER A 274 19.22 32.00 3.14
C SER A 274 20.15 33.06 3.75
N LYS A 275 21.00 33.66 2.91
CA LYS A 275 21.69 34.93 3.20
C LYS A 275 20.94 36.15 2.66
N SER A 276 19.85 35.99 1.91
CA SER A 276 19.06 37.13 1.45
C SER A 276 17.63 36.75 1.08
N GLY A 277 16.67 37.16 1.91
CA GLY A 277 15.26 37.27 1.51
C GLY A 277 14.32 36.34 2.25
N ASN A 278 13.27 36.93 2.82
CA ASN A 278 12.14 36.29 3.50
C ASN A 278 11.29 35.43 2.53
N GLU A 279 11.82 34.33 2.02
CA GLU A 279 10.95 33.30 1.45
C GLU A 279 10.42 32.44 2.60
N ASP A 280 9.17 32.72 3.00
CA ASP A 280 8.44 31.99 4.03
C ASP A 280 8.05 30.62 3.45
N PHE A 281 8.95 29.65 3.55
CA PHE A 281 8.71 28.31 3.06
C PHE A 281 7.63 27.63 3.91
N SER A 282 6.67 27.00 3.24
CA SER A 282 5.62 26.25 3.93
C SER A 282 6.21 25.07 4.71
N ILE A 283 5.94 25.03 6.01
CA ILE A 283 6.35 23.92 6.88
C ILE A 283 5.58 22.65 6.51
N ILE A 284 6.30 21.55 6.29
CA ILE A 284 5.69 20.23 6.04
C ILE A 284 5.02 19.73 7.32
N LYS A 285 3.78 19.24 7.19
CA LYS A 285 2.99 18.71 8.30
C LYS A 285 2.35 17.39 7.93
N TYR A 286 2.60 16.35 8.72
CA TYR A 286 1.92 15.06 8.63
C TYR A 286 1.25 14.73 9.98
N PRO A 287 0.02 15.20 10.21
CA PRO A 287 -0.59 15.18 11.55
C PRO A 287 -0.77 13.79 12.16
N HIS A 288 -0.93 12.76 11.33
CA HIS A 288 -1.17 11.39 11.76
C HIS A 288 0.07 10.49 11.70
N LEU A 289 1.23 11.05 11.35
CA LEU A 289 2.44 10.27 11.15
C LEU A 289 2.90 9.65 12.47
N THR A 290 2.93 8.34 12.53
CA THR A 290 3.46 7.60 13.69
C THR A 290 4.81 6.96 13.39
N ARG A 291 5.19 6.87 12.11
CA ARG A 291 6.40 6.20 11.69
C ARG A 291 7.04 6.82 10.45
N VAL A 292 8.34 7.07 10.53
CA VAL A 292 9.20 7.44 9.39
C VAL A 292 10.33 6.42 9.25
N LYS A 293 10.58 5.97 8.02
CA LYS A 293 11.68 5.06 7.69
C LYS A 293 12.53 5.64 6.58
N PHE A 294 13.80 5.87 6.87
CA PHE A 294 14.82 6.27 5.93
C PHE A 294 15.63 5.03 5.51
N LEU A 295 15.29 4.48 4.34
CA LEU A 295 15.94 3.28 3.79
C LEU A 295 16.91 3.69 2.68
N ALA A 296 18.21 3.58 2.94
CA ALA A 296 19.24 3.91 1.95
C ALA A 296 19.05 5.31 1.33
N VAL A 297 18.87 6.33 2.18
CA VAL A 297 18.61 7.70 1.75
C VAL A 297 19.85 8.58 1.79
N HIS A 298 19.82 9.69 1.05
CA HIS A 298 20.75 10.80 1.26
C HIS A 298 20.43 11.55 2.57
N ASP A 299 21.44 12.18 3.18
CA ASP A 299 21.32 12.86 4.47
C ASP A 299 20.34 14.04 4.44
N ASP A 300 20.19 14.70 3.28
CA ASP A 300 19.29 15.84 3.09
C ASP A 300 17.83 15.52 3.49
N TYR A 301 17.36 14.30 3.22
CA TYR A 301 16.01 13.88 3.61
C TYR A 301 15.88 13.68 5.12
N VAL A 302 16.95 13.22 5.77
CA VAL A 302 16.98 13.10 7.24
C VAL A 302 17.01 14.50 7.86
N GLU A 303 17.81 15.40 7.30
CA GLU A 303 17.87 16.80 7.71
C GLU A 303 16.51 17.50 7.59
N GLN A 304 15.87 17.44 6.43
CA GLN A 304 14.57 18.10 6.22
C GLN A 304 13.49 17.67 7.23
N PHE A 305 13.50 16.40 7.66
CA PHE A 305 12.53 15.88 8.63
C PHE A 305 12.90 16.17 10.09
N LEU A 306 14.18 16.32 10.40
CA LEU A 306 14.64 16.58 11.75
C LEU A 306 14.76 18.07 12.05
N VAL A 307 15.00 18.93 11.06
CA VAL A 307 15.03 20.39 11.26
C VAL A 307 13.61 20.91 11.47
N ASP A 308 13.43 21.74 12.50
CA ASP A 308 12.15 22.27 12.95
C ASP A 308 11.58 23.40 12.06
N THR A 309 12.44 24.07 11.29
CA THR A 309 12.02 25.10 10.33
C THR A 309 11.42 24.54 9.04
N THR A 310 11.67 23.26 8.72
CA THR A 310 11.14 22.61 7.50
C THR A 310 10.00 21.65 7.78
N MET A 311 9.97 21.04 8.97
CA MET A 311 9.03 19.98 9.31
C MET A 311 8.44 20.18 10.70
N CYS A 312 7.14 19.95 10.85
CA CYS A 312 6.51 19.79 12.15
C CYS A 312 6.08 18.33 12.33
N LEU A 313 6.93 17.54 13.00
CA LEU A 313 6.58 16.18 13.38
C LEU A 313 5.48 16.18 14.45
N PRO A 314 4.56 15.21 14.44
CA PRO A 314 3.68 14.95 15.58
C PRO A 314 4.46 14.25 16.72
N ASN A 315 3.85 14.15 17.90
CA ASN A 315 4.42 13.45 19.04
C ASN A 315 4.38 11.93 18.85
N ASN A 316 5.27 11.22 19.53
CA ASN A 316 5.36 9.76 19.59
C ASN A 316 5.76 9.07 18.27
N VAL A 317 6.54 9.75 17.43
CA VAL A 317 6.99 9.20 16.14
C VAL A 317 8.07 8.15 16.34
N PHE A 318 7.99 7.06 15.57
CA PHE A 318 9.09 6.11 15.38
C PHE A 318 9.96 6.56 14.20
N LEU A 319 11.27 6.57 14.39
CA LEU A 319 12.25 6.85 13.34
C LEU A 319 13.12 5.61 13.09
N ALA A 320 13.17 5.12 11.86
CA ALA A 320 14.25 4.21 11.42
C ALA A 320 15.21 4.95 10.51
N VAL A 321 16.50 4.95 10.84
CA VAL A 321 17.53 5.73 10.13
C VAL A 321 18.91 5.08 10.25
N CYS A 322 19.79 5.35 9.29
CA CYS A 322 21.22 5.00 9.41
C CYS A 322 21.86 5.83 10.54
N GLY A 323 22.55 5.18 11.48
CA GLY A 323 23.16 5.89 12.62
C GLY A 323 24.17 6.96 12.21
N GLN A 324 24.98 6.70 11.18
CA GLN A 324 25.95 7.66 10.66
C GLN A 324 25.29 8.89 10.01
N ALA A 325 24.15 8.69 9.33
CA ALA A 325 23.39 9.80 8.75
C ALA A 325 22.80 10.68 9.87
N LEU A 326 22.24 10.05 10.91
CA LEU A 326 21.71 10.75 12.07
C LEU A 326 22.79 11.56 12.79
N GLU A 327 23.96 10.98 13.01
CA GLU A 327 25.12 11.65 13.62
C GLU A 327 25.56 12.87 12.79
N ARG A 328 25.70 12.75 11.47
CA ARG A 328 26.08 13.89 10.61
C ARG A 328 25.04 14.99 10.61
N VAL A 329 23.76 14.66 10.46
CA VAL A 329 22.66 15.65 10.42
C VAL A 329 22.51 16.40 11.73
N THR A 330 22.73 15.73 12.86
CA THR A 330 22.68 16.32 14.20
C THR A 330 24.01 16.96 14.63
N GLU A 331 25.01 17.01 13.75
CA GLU A 331 26.38 17.49 14.03
C GLU A 331 26.98 16.83 15.27
N ASN A 332 27.04 15.49 15.28
CA ASN A 332 27.43 14.70 16.47
C ASN A 332 26.56 15.01 17.69
N PHE A 333 25.25 15.12 17.48
CA PHE A 333 24.27 15.39 18.53
C PHE A 333 24.47 16.72 19.26
N THR A 334 24.97 17.75 18.58
CA THR A 334 25.06 19.12 19.13
C THR A 334 24.14 20.14 18.47
N ARG A 335 23.60 19.84 17.28
CA ARG A 335 22.77 20.78 16.50
C ARG A 335 21.45 21.08 17.22
N ASN A 336 21.15 22.35 17.46
CA ASN A 336 19.95 22.75 18.20
C ASN A 336 18.68 22.77 17.35
N THR A 337 18.77 23.12 16.07
CA THR A 337 17.60 23.20 15.16
C THR A 337 16.92 21.84 14.93
N THR A 338 17.59 20.74 15.23
CA THR A 338 17.02 19.40 15.14
C THR A 338 16.39 18.91 16.45
N ARG A 339 16.68 19.57 17.58
CA ARG A 339 16.26 19.11 18.92
C ARG A 339 14.75 19.06 19.09
N ILE A 340 14.02 20.05 18.57
CA ILE A 340 12.56 20.15 18.76
C ILE A 340 11.85 18.92 18.15
N ASN A 341 12.18 18.55 16.92
CA ASN A 341 11.58 17.36 16.30
C ASN A 341 12.14 16.06 16.87
N CYS A 342 13.42 16.03 17.27
CA CYS A 342 14.02 14.88 17.96
C CYS A 342 13.33 14.57 19.29
N ALA A 343 12.91 15.59 20.06
CA ALA A 343 12.19 15.42 21.31
C ALA A 343 10.79 14.78 21.15
N LYS A 344 10.23 14.79 19.93
CA LYS A 344 8.93 14.19 19.61
C LYS A 344 9.05 12.70 19.27
N LEU A 345 10.26 12.17 19.14
CA LEU A 345 10.51 10.76 18.82
C LEU A 345 10.32 9.88 20.05
N ARG A 346 9.52 8.82 19.92
CA ARG A 346 9.35 7.79 20.96
C ARG A 346 10.39 6.69 20.85
N LEU A 347 10.77 6.34 19.63
CA LEU A 347 11.69 5.24 19.35
C LEU A 347 12.56 5.60 18.14
N VAL A 348 13.87 5.55 18.32
CA VAL A 348 14.87 5.66 17.25
C VAL A 348 15.48 4.29 17.03
N TYR A 349 15.35 3.81 15.82
CA TYR A 349 15.82 2.52 15.38
C TYR A 349 16.99 2.72 14.41
N LEU A 350 18.19 2.36 14.87
CA LEU A 350 19.41 2.55 14.11
C LEU A 350 19.67 1.35 13.20
N VAL A 351 19.74 1.62 11.90
CA VAL A 351 20.13 0.66 10.87
C VAL A 351 21.64 0.68 10.70
N GLY A 352 22.25 -0.51 10.64
CA GLY A 352 23.69 -0.68 10.44
C GLY A 352 24.51 -0.82 11.72
N LYS A 353 25.84 -0.87 11.57
CA LYS A 353 26.79 -0.98 12.67
C LYS A 353 27.05 0.42 13.27
N TYR A 354 26.16 0.89 14.13
CA TYR A 354 26.35 2.12 14.89
C TYR A 354 26.30 1.82 16.39
N GLU A 355 27.22 2.40 17.16
CA GLU A 355 27.30 2.19 18.61
C GLU A 355 26.44 3.23 19.33
N ILE A 356 25.68 2.79 20.34
CA ILE A 356 24.85 3.69 21.13
C ILE A 356 25.75 4.38 22.15
N THR A 357 26.13 5.62 21.85
CA THR A 357 26.97 6.45 22.72
C THR A 357 26.14 7.13 23.82
N GLN A 358 26.81 7.66 24.86
CA GLN A 358 26.13 8.44 25.89
C GLN A 358 25.58 9.76 25.33
N GLN A 359 26.35 10.43 24.46
CA GLN A 359 25.91 11.66 23.77
C GLN A 359 24.59 11.47 23.02
N LEU A 360 24.45 10.34 22.31
CA LEU A 360 23.20 9.99 21.64
C LEU A 360 22.04 9.85 22.65
N LYS A 361 22.25 9.17 23.78
CA LYS A 361 21.22 9.02 24.82
C LYS A 361 20.84 10.37 25.44
N ASP A 362 21.82 11.24 25.69
CA ASP A 362 21.60 12.56 26.27
C ASP A 362 20.83 13.49 25.30
N TYR A 363 21.05 13.32 24.00
CA TYR A 363 20.33 14.04 22.96
C TYR A 363 18.88 13.55 22.78
N PHE A 364 18.61 12.30 23.15
CA PHE A 364 17.31 11.63 23.04
C PHE A 364 16.82 11.10 24.40
N PRO A 365 16.66 11.95 25.44
CA PRO A 365 16.51 11.51 26.83
C PRO A 365 15.20 10.76 27.13
N HIS A 366 14.17 10.94 26.28
CA HIS A 366 12.86 10.30 26.43
C HIS A 366 12.53 9.33 25.31
N THR A 367 13.52 8.99 24.49
CA THR A 367 13.35 8.15 23.30
C THR A 367 14.04 6.82 23.54
N ASN A 368 13.36 5.72 23.27
CA ASN A 368 14.01 4.42 23.25
C ASN A 368 14.93 4.34 22.02
N VAL A 369 16.24 4.19 22.22
CA VAL A 369 17.18 4.00 21.12
C VAL A 369 17.54 2.52 21.03
N VAL A 370 17.23 1.90 19.89
CA VAL A 370 17.45 0.47 19.66
C VAL A 370 18.31 0.26 18.43
N ARG A 371 19.24 -0.69 18.52
CA ARG A 371 20.07 -1.16 17.41
C ARG A 371 19.58 -2.53 16.94
N ARG A 372 19.51 -2.76 15.63
CA ARG A 372 19.43 -4.12 15.08
C ARG A 372 20.76 -4.52 14.49
N LEU A 373 21.25 -5.67 14.94
CA LEU A 373 22.30 -6.42 14.25
C LEU A 373 21.62 -7.05 13.04
N VAL A 374 21.80 -6.45 11.86
CA VAL A 374 21.48 -7.08 10.56
C VAL A 374 22.78 -7.62 9.99
#